data_AF-A0A1J4XXT7-F1
#
_entry.id   AF-A0A1J4XXT7-F1
#
_cell.length_a   1.000
_cell.length_b   1.000
_cell.length_c   1.000
_cell.angle_alpha   90.00
_cell.angle_beta   90.00
_cell.angle_gamma   90.00
#
_symmetry.space_group_name_H-M   'P 1'
#
loop_
_entity.id
_entity.type
_entity.pdbx_description
1 polymer ?
#
loop_
_entity_poly.entity_id
_entity_poly.type
_entity_poly.pdbx_seq_one_letter_code
_entity_poly.pdbx_strand_id
1 'polypeptide(L)' 'MEKPPSPENNIELDNYCLDQFPKEIQDQLADEWYDAEMEARVGKDREQGLEHLRQFVDKLSKTPKKES' A
#
# COMPACT_ATOMS: atom_id res chain seq x y z
N MET A 1 -17.51 -2.78 1.97
CA MET A 1 -16.15 -2.21 2.08
C MET A 1 -15.34 -2.72 0.91
N GLU A 2 -14.90 -1.83 0.02
CA GLU A 2 -14.02 -2.20 -1.10
C GLU A 2 -12.63 -2.58 -0.57
N LYS A 3 -12.13 -3.72 -1.05
CA LYS A 3 -10.80 -4.23 -0.69
C LYS A 3 -9.73 -3.44 -1.45
N PRO A 4 -8.57 -3.15 -0.84
CA PRO A 4 -7.42 -2.60 -1.56
C PRO A 4 -7.04 -3.51 -2.75
N PRO A 5 -6.57 -2.92 -3.87
CA PRO A 5 -6.13 -3.67 -5.04
C PRO A 5 -4.87 -4.50 -4.76
N SER A 6 -4.49 -5.34 -5.73
CA SER A 6 -3.35 -6.24 -5.57
C SER A 6 -2.05 -5.45 -5.43
N PRO A 7 -1.10 -5.91 -4.59
CA PRO A 7 0.18 -5.26 -4.42
C PRO A 7 1.10 -5.27 -5.68
N GLU A 8 0.66 -5.83 -6.79
CA GLU A 8 1.43 -5.82 -8.04
C GLU A 8 0.97 -4.70 -8.99
N ASN A 9 -0.09 -3.96 -8.63
CA ASN A 9 -0.70 -2.94 -9.48
C ASN A 9 -0.60 -1.53 -8.89
N ASN A 10 0.58 -0.92 -9.02
CA ASN A 10 0.93 0.37 -8.42
C ASN A 10 -0.05 1.51 -8.76
N ILE A 11 -0.59 1.54 -9.98
CA ILE A 11 -1.50 2.61 -10.41
C ILE A 11 -2.85 2.49 -9.70
N GLU A 12 -3.39 1.28 -9.55
CA GLU A 12 -4.67 1.08 -8.86
C GLU A 12 -4.53 1.35 -7.36
N LEU A 13 -3.40 0.98 -6.77
CA LEU A 13 -3.15 1.15 -5.34
C LEU A 13 -2.96 2.62 -4.95
N ASP A 14 -2.25 3.39 -5.77
CA ASP A 14 -2.11 4.84 -5.60
C ASP A 14 -3.48 5.53 -5.67
N ASN A 15 -4.28 5.23 -6.71
CA ASN A 15 -5.64 5.76 -6.83
C ASN A 15 -6.55 5.35 -5.67
N TYR A 16 -6.45 4.10 -5.20
CA TYR A 16 -7.17 3.63 -4.01
C TYR A 16 -6.78 4.45 -2.78
N CYS A 17 -5.49 4.74 -2.59
CA CYS A 17 -5.03 5.55 -1.47
C CYS A 17 -5.51 7.00 -1.55
N LEU A 18 -5.47 7.59 -2.75
CA LEU A 18 -5.96 8.94 -3.01
C LEU A 18 -7.46 9.08 -2.73
N ASP A 19 -8.24 8.08 -3.11
CA ASP A 19 -9.69 8.04 -2.94
C ASP A 19 -10.11 7.76 -1.48
N GLN A 20 -9.50 6.76 -0.86
CA GLN A 20 -9.98 6.21 0.42
C GLN A 20 -9.39 6.91 1.66
N PHE A 21 -8.20 7.50 1.59
CA PHE A 21 -7.47 8.00 2.77
C PHE A 21 -7.25 9.50 2.75
N PRO A 22 -7.20 10.18 3.92
CA PRO A 22 -6.94 11.62 4.03
C PRO A 22 -5.56 12.00 3.48
N LYS A 23 -5.45 13.21 2.91
CA LYS A 23 -4.21 13.69 2.28
C LYS A 23 -3.00 13.67 3.23
N GLU A 24 -3.23 13.84 4.52
CA GLU A 24 -2.22 13.80 5.57
C GLU A 24 -1.49 12.44 5.68
N ILE A 25 -2.14 11.34 5.29
CA ILE A 25 -1.53 10.00 5.34
C ILE A 25 -1.23 9.44 3.95
N GLN A 26 -1.67 10.08 2.88
CA GLN A 26 -1.42 9.62 1.50
C GLN A 26 0.07 9.55 1.17
N ASP A 27 0.83 10.61 1.50
CA ASP A 27 2.27 10.65 1.25
C ASP A 27 3.00 9.54 2.04
N GLN A 28 2.62 9.32 3.31
CA GLN A 28 3.16 8.23 4.12
C GLN A 28 2.85 6.85 3.52
N LEU A 29 1.61 6.64 3.05
CA LEU A 29 1.21 5.38 2.44
C LEU A 29 1.95 5.14 1.11
N ALA A 30 2.21 6.19 0.33
CA ALA A 30 2.96 6.11 -0.91
C ALA A 30 4.44 5.76 -0.66
N ASP A 31 5.07 6.36 0.35
CA ASP A 31 6.46 6.05 0.73
C ASP A 31 6.60 4.60 1.23
N GLU A 32 5.72 4.16 2.15
CA GLU A 32 5.74 2.78 2.65
C GLU A 32 5.47 1.76 1.53
N TRP A 33 4.61 2.10 0.58
CA TRP A 33 4.37 1.28 -0.60
C TRP A 33 5.62 1.13 -1.46
N TYR A 34 6.27 2.26 -1.76
CA TYR A 34 7.47 2.30 -2.58
C TYR A 34 8.60 1.49 -1.94
N ASP A 35 8.80 1.61 -0.63
CA ASP A 35 9.80 0.83 0.10
C ASP A 35 9.52 -0.68 0.02
N ALA A 36 8.26 -1.10 0.26
CA ALA A 36 7.87 -2.50 0.16
C ALA A 36 8.00 -3.04 -1.29
N GLU A 37 7.67 -2.24 -2.31
CA GLU A 37 7.83 -2.61 -3.72
C GLU A 37 9.32 -2.78 -4.07
N MET A 38 10.16 -1.84 -3.64
CA MET A 38 11.60 -1.86 -3.87
C MET A 38 12.25 -3.06 -3.17
N GLU A 39 11.86 -3.37 -1.93
CA GLU A 39 12.29 -4.60 -1.25
C GLU A 39 11.88 -5.86 -2.01
N ALA A 40 10.65 -5.92 -2.54
CA ALA A 40 10.18 -7.06 -3.30
C ALA A 40 10.83 -7.20 -4.69
N ARG A 41 11.16 -6.09 -5.35
CA ARG A 41 11.74 -6.07 -6.71
C ARG A 41 13.25 -6.24 -6.74
N VAL A 42 13.95 -5.50 -5.90
CA VAL A 42 15.42 -5.38 -5.93
C VAL A 42 16.09 -5.77 -4.62
N GLY A 43 15.32 -6.06 -3.57
CA GLY A 43 15.85 -6.55 -2.31
C GLY A 43 16.55 -7.90 -2.46
N LYS A 44 17.41 -8.21 -1.49
CA LYS A 44 18.11 -9.50 -1.42
C LYS A 44 17.16 -10.67 -1.14
N ASP A 45 16.02 -10.38 -0.52
CA ASP A 45 15.00 -11.36 -0.14
C ASP A 45 13.63 -10.93 -0.67
N ARG A 46 13.25 -11.53 -1.80
CA ARG A 46 11.98 -11.26 -2.47
C ARG A 46 10.77 -11.73 -1.66
N GLU A 47 10.91 -12.80 -0.88
CA GLU A 47 9.80 -13.31 -0.05
C GLU A 47 9.49 -12.33 1.08
N GLN A 48 10.53 -11.76 1.69
CA GLN A 48 10.37 -10.72 2.70
C GLN A 48 9.68 -9.47 2.15
N GLY A 49 10.07 -8.99 0.96
CA GLY A 49 9.38 -7.84 0.32
C GLY A 49 7.92 -8.15 -0.02
N LEU A 50 7.61 -9.36 -0.49
CA LEU A 50 6.23 -9.78 -0.72
C LEU A 50 5.40 -9.87 0.58
N GLU A 51 6.02 -10.30 1.69
CA GLU A 51 5.38 -10.27 3.00
C GLU A 51 5.11 -8.85 3.46
N HIS A 52 6.07 -7.94 3.28
CA HIS A 52 5.92 -6.53 3.59
C HIS A 52 4.76 -5.89 2.81
N LEU A 53 4.66 -6.18 1.51
CA LEU A 53 3.53 -5.76 0.68
C LEU A 53 2.18 -6.29 1.18
N ARG A 54 2.13 -7.54 1.65
CA ARG A 54 0.91 -8.12 2.26
C ARG A 54 0.54 -7.42 3.56
N GLN A 55 1.53 -7.13 4.41
CA GLN A 55 1.31 -6.39 5.65
C GLN A 55 0.83 -4.97 5.37
N PHE A 56 1.34 -4.32 4.34
CA PHE A 56 0.88 -3.01 3.90
C PHE A 56 -0.59 -3.04 3.46
N VAL A 57 -0.99 -4.02 2.63
CA VAL A 57 -2.38 -4.20 2.20
C VAL A 57 -3.32 -4.47 3.39
N ASP A 58 -2.88 -5.27 4.36
CA ASP A 58 -3.64 -5.51 5.60
C ASP A 58 -3.75 -4.22 6.45
N LYS A 59 -2.68 -3.43 6.55
CA LYS A 59 -2.68 -2.11 7.20
C LYS A 59 -3.69 -1.18 6.54
N LEU A 60 -3.70 -1.06 5.20
CA LEU A 60 -4.69 -0.26 4.47
C LEU A 60 -6.12 -0.61 4.86
N SER A 61 -6.42 -1.90 5.07
CA SER A 61 -7.78 -2.33 5.46
C SER A 61 -8.20 -1.87 6.86
N LYS A 62 -7.24 -1.56 7.73
CA LYS A 62 -7.43 -1.13 9.12
C LYS A 62 -7.26 0.38 9.31
N THR A 63 -6.63 1.06 8.35
CA THR A 63 -6.41 2.50 8.37
C THR A 63 -7.75 3.23 8.30
N PRO A 64 -7.98 4.27 9.14
CA PRO A 64 -9.17 5.10 9.07
C PRO A 64 -9.29 5.77 7.70
N LYS A 65 -10.41 5.53 7.04
CA LYS A 65 -10.73 6.11 5.74
C LYS A 65 -11.29 7.52 5.91
N LYS A 66 -11.24 8.32 4.84
CA LYS A 66 -12.03 9.55 4.75
C LYS A 66 -13.48 9.18 5.07
N GLU A 67 -14.09 9.89 6.00
CA GLU A 67 -15.53 9.79 6.19
C GLU A 67 -16.19 10.24 4.88
N SER A 68 -16.95 9.33 4.26
CA SER A 68 -17.80 9.65 3.10
C SER A 68 -18.99 10.50 3.53
#